data_AF-A0A8T4RLD5-F1
#
_entry.id   AF-A0A8T4RLD5-F1
#
_cell.length_a   1.000
_cell.length_b   1.000
_cell.length_c   1.000
_cell.angle_alpha   90.00
_cell.angle_beta   90.00
_cell.angle_gamma   90.00
#
_symmetry.space_group_name_H-M   'P 1'
#
loop_
_entity.id
_entity.type
_entity.pdbx_description
1 polymer ?
#
loop_
_entity_poly.entity_id
_entity_poly.type
_entity_poly.pdbx_seq_one_letter_code
_entity_poly.pdbx_strand_id
1 'polypeptide(L)' 'MAFIRKKIIKGKSYYYLVKSIRKNKAVRQKVIRYLGKSADLAKKL' A
#
# COMPACT_ATOMS: atom_id res chain seq x y z
N MET A 1 11.99 -4.13 -4.88
CA MET A 1 11.76 -2.77 -4.37
C MET A 1 10.45 -2.71 -3.59
N ALA A 2 10.45 -2.07 -2.43
CA ALA A 2 9.24 -1.84 -1.62
C ALA A 2 8.86 -0.36 -1.68
N PHE A 3 7.56 -0.06 -1.68
CA PHE A 3 7.04 1.30 -1.75
C PHE A 3 5.64 1.39 -1.14
N ILE A 4 5.20 2.61 -0.83
CA ILE A 4 3.86 2.89 -0.32
C ILE A 4 2.91 3.05 -1.51
N ARG A 5 1.79 2.33 -1.47
CA ARG A 5 0.70 2.46 -2.42
C ARG A 5 -0.51 3.11 -1.73
N LYS A 6 -1.01 4.18 -2.33
CA LYS A 6 -2.29 4.80 -1.96
C LYS A 6 -3.42 4.18 -2.78
N LYS A 7 -4.54 3.88 -2.13
CA LYS A 7 -5.78 3.46 -2.79
C LYS A 7 -6.93 4.27 -2.24
N ILE A 8 -7.79 4.79 -3.12
CA ILE A 8 -9.01 5.50 -2.72
C ILE A 8 -10.18 4.53 -2.84
N ILE A 9 -10.95 4.37 -1.75
CA ILE A 9 -12.14 3.52 -1.71
C ILE A 9 -13.24 4.30 -0.98
N LYS A 10 -14.38 4.54 -1.65
CA LYS A 10 -15.51 5.32 -1.10
C LYS A 10 -15.07 6.66 -0.49
N GLY A 11 -14.24 7.42 -1.23
CA GLY A 11 -13.70 8.72 -0.78
C GLY A 11 -12.62 8.64 0.32
N LYS A 12 -12.35 7.47 0.89
CA LYS A 12 -11.33 7.29 1.94
C LYS A 12 -10.03 6.81 1.32
N SER A 13 -8.92 7.36 1.79
CA SER A 13 -7.57 7.02 1.33
C SER A 13 -6.92 5.99 2.25
N TYR A 14 -6.46 4.89 1.67
CA TYR A 14 -5.85 3.74 2.32
C TYR A 14 -4.42 3.57 1.86
N TYR A 15 -3.51 3.33 2.79
CA TYR A 15 -2.09 3.16 2.49
C TYR A 15 -1.63 1.73 2.76
N TYR A 16 -0.82 1.21 1.84
CA TYR A 16 -0.27 -0.14 1.91
C TYR A 16 1.22 -0.09 1.62
N LEU A 17 2.01 -0.83 2.41
CA LEU A 17 3.37 -1.18 2.03
C LEU A 17 3.30 -2.37 1.07
N VAL A 18 3.78 -2.19 -0.15
CA VAL A 18 3.82 -3.23 -1.18
C VAL A 18 5.26 -3.48 -1.60
N LYS A 19 5.56 -4.71 -2.04
CA LYS A 19 6.82 -5.08 -2.67
C LYS A 19 6.57 -5.58 -4.08
N SER A 20 7.37 -5.09 -5.01
CA SER A 20 7.43 -5.64 -6.36
C SER A 20 8.19 -6.97 -6.34
N ILE A 21 7.57 -8.01 -6.88
CA ILE A 21 8.13 -9.36 -7.05
C ILE A 21 8.00 -9.79 -8.52
N ARG A 22 9.03 -10.43 -9.07
CA ARG A 22 8.91 -11.11 -10.38
C ARG A 22 8.40 -12.53 -10.16
N LYS A 23 7.33 -12.91 -10.85
CA LYS A 23 6.79 -14.28 -10.86
C LYS A 23 6.41 -14.65 -12.28
N ASN A 24 6.94 -15.77 -12.78
CA ASN A 24 6.64 -16.36 -14.10
C ASN A 24 6.64 -15.30 -15.23
N LYS A 25 7.76 -14.58 -15.38
CA LYS A 25 7.97 -13.52 -16.40
C LYS A 25 7.15 -12.23 -16.21
N ALA A 26 6.27 -12.13 -15.22
CA ALA A 26 5.54 -10.90 -14.92
C ALA A 26 6.04 -10.23 -13.63
N VAL A 27 6.01 -8.89 -13.61
CA VAL A 27 6.18 -8.10 -12.38
C VAL A 27 4.83 -7.99 -11.69
N ARG A 28 4.73 -8.47 -10.45
CA ARG A 28 3.53 -8.39 -9.62
C ARG A 28 3.81 -7.62 -8.34
N GLN A 29 2.80 -6.93 -7.82
CA GLN A 29 2.87 -6.28 -6.51
C GLN A 29 2.29 -7.23 -5.46
N LYS A 30 3.03 -7.47 -4.39
CA LYS A 30 2.57 -8.18 -3.19
C LYS A 30 2.38 -7.18 -2.06
N VAL A 31 1.21 -7.18 -1.43
CA VAL A 31 0.97 -6.39 -0.21
C VAL A 31 1.75 -7.03 0.94
N ILE A 32 2.58 -6.23 1.60
CA ILE A 32 3.33 -6.63 2.79
C ILE A 32 2.52 -6.26 4.04
N ARG A 33 2.08 -5.00 4.13
CA ARG A 33 1.42 -4.48 5.33
C ARG A 33 0.40 -3.41 4.97
N TYR A 34 -0.72 -3.41 5.67
CA TYR A 34 -1.65 -2.29 5.67
C TYR A 34 -1.19 -1.23 6.67
N LEU A 35 -1.05 0.02 6.22
CA LEU A 35 -0.53 1.12 7.02
C LEU A 35 -1.63 1.98 7.67
N GLY A 36 -2.90 1.75 7.31
CA GLY A 36 -4.04 2.50 7.85
C GLY A 36 -4.67 3.45 6.83
N LYS A 37 -5.68 4.19 7.30
CA LYS A 37 -6.30 5.29 6.54
C LYS A 37 -5.49 6.56 6.75
N SER A 38 -5.64 7.53 5.85
CA SER A 38 -4.97 8.83 6.00
C SER A 38 -5.25 9.50 7.34
N ALA A 39 -6.50 9.43 7.82
CA ALA A 39 -6.90 9.99 9.10
C ALA A 39 -6.19 9.31 10.30
N ASP A 40 -5.93 8.00 10.21
CA ASP A 40 -5.23 7.26 11.27
C ASP A 40 -3.72 7.53 11.26
N LEU A 41 -3.15 7.74 10.08
CA LEU A 41 -1.72 8.02 9.91
C LEU A 41 -1.36 9.43 10.41
N ALA A 42 -2.23 10.41 10.18
CA ALA A 42 -2.05 11.78 10.67
C ALA A 42 -2.12 11.89 12.20
N LYS A 43 -2.84 11.00 12.88
CA LYS A 43 -2.93 10.95 14.35
C LYS A 43 -1.70 10.35 15.05
N LYS A 44 -0.80 9.72 14.29
CA LYS A 44 0.41 9.07 14.81
C LYS A 44 1.67 9.94 14.71
N LEU A 45 1.56 11.10 14.05
CA LEU A 45 2.57 12.15 14.03
C LEU A 45 2.24 13.14 15.15
#